data_AF-A0A9D5MIC0-F1
#
_entry.id   AF-A0A9D5MIC0-F1
#
_cell.length_a   1.000
_cell.length_b   1.000
_cell.length_c   1.000
_cell.angle_alpha   90.00
_cell.angle_beta   90.00
_cell.angle_gamma   90.00
#
_symmetry.space_group_name_H-M   'P 1'
#
loop_
_entity.id
_entity.type
_entity.pdbx_description
1 polymer ?
#
loop_
_entity_poly.entity_id
_entity_poly.type
_entity_poly.pdbx_seq_one_letter_code
_entity_poly.pdbx_strand_id
1 'polypeptide(L)'
;MKKTEVKKLIPYVGLMVMCATVTGCVQKEATQVETGTTNSTEDINSEETNEKTADEAPDGAPEMPEGEAPNGERPDGAPEKPDGEAPNDAPGGGFGGGGMSSADIDYSGAVEIKSSDSQKGKTYSSTTADESALLIETSEDVTITDATVTKTGDSDGGDNCNFYGLNAAVLVKDGSTTTITGGTITSDADGANGVFSNGGNGGQNGATGDGTTVNISDTVITTTGDGSGGIMTTGGGVTNAKNLTVTTSGQSSAAIRTDRGGGTVTVDGGTYTTNGLGSPSIYSTADITVSNATLVSNLSEAVCIEGMNSITLTDCDMTANNTQMNGNATFLDSIMIYQSMSGDADSGTSTFDMTGGSLTSKNGHVFHVTNTNAVINLENVKITNKDSDNILLSVCDDGWNGADNIATLNAVDQTLEGTILVGDNSTLTLNLTKGSSFTGTISGDITNAKGTTVSTEIGEVNVTLDSTSTWTLTADTYITLFDGSISNVVSNGYTLYVNGVAMN
;
A
#
# COMPACT_ATOMS: atom_id res chain seq x y z
N MET A 1 65.06 27.89 -25.75
CA MET A 1 64.76 27.20 -24.47
C MET A 1 63.94 25.97 -24.79
N LYS A 2 64.55 24.80 -24.63
CA LYS A 2 63.92 23.47 -24.55
C LYS A 2 63.81 23.09 -23.07
N LYS A 3 62.80 22.29 -22.71
CA LYS A 3 62.68 21.41 -21.53
C LYS A 3 61.31 20.71 -21.65
N THR A 4 61.06 19.41 -21.49
CA THR A 4 61.76 18.23 -20.94
C THR A 4 60.92 17.02 -21.42
N GLU A 5 61.45 15.98 -22.08
CA GLU A 5 61.80 14.63 -21.56
C GLU A 5 60.82 13.99 -20.54
N VAL A 6 60.52 12.67 -20.44
CA VAL A 6 60.87 11.39 -21.10
C VAL A 6 60.00 10.26 -20.45
N LYS A 7 59.56 9.28 -21.26
CA LYS A 7 59.27 7.82 -21.04
C LYS A 7 58.64 7.29 -19.73
N LYS A 8 57.68 6.35 -19.86
CA LYS A 8 57.91 4.87 -19.81
C LYS A 8 56.62 4.07 -20.09
N LEU A 9 56.79 2.94 -20.77
CA LEU A 9 55.79 1.91 -21.08
C LEU A 9 56.45 0.52 -20.87
N ILE A 10 55.64 -0.54 -20.99
CA ILE A 10 55.91 -2.00 -21.09
C ILE A 10 55.90 -2.76 -19.70
N PRO A 11 55.51 -4.06 -19.60
CA PRO A 11 54.17 -4.71 -19.74
C PRO A 11 53.96 -5.93 -18.76
N TYR A 12 53.08 -6.90 -19.14
CA TYR A 12 52.83 -8.30 -18.65
C TYR A 12 51.59 -8.47 -17.74
N VAL A 13 50.78 -9.55 -17.76
CA VAL A 13 50.44 -10.66 -18.67
C VAL A 13 49.23 -11.38 -18.05
N GLY A 14 48.35 -11.91 -18.91
CA GLY A 14 47.41 -13.04 -18.77
C GLY A 14 46.99 -13.62 -17.42
N LEU A 15 45.67 -13.86 -17.26
CA LEU A 15 45.15 -15.23 -17.07
C LEU A 15 43.66 -15.31 -17.43
N MET A 16 43.34 -16.23 -18.34
CA MET A 16 42.02 -16.66 -18.76
C MET A 16 41.73 -17.96 -18.02
N VAL A 17 40.58 -18.08 -17.33
CA VAL A 17 40.11 -19.36 -16.79
C VAL A 17 38.65 -19.54 -17.22
N MET A 18 38.47 -20.41 -18.22
CA MET A 18 37.25 -21.18 -18.43
C MET A 18 37.13 -22.21 -17.30
N CYS A 19 35.93 -22.45 -16.79
CA CYS A 19 35.62 -23.74 -16.18
C CYS A 19 34.28 -24.26 -16.70
N ALA A 20 34.32 -25.51 -17.13
CA ALA A 20 33.30 -26.21 -17.86
C ALA A 20 32.21 -26.82 -16.96
N THR A 21 31.06 -27.02 -17.57
CA THR A 21 29.94 -27.85 -17.14
C THR A 21 30.36 -29.27 -16.73
N VAL A 22 29.75 -29.80 -15.65
CA VAL A 22 29.59 -31.25 -15.45
C VAL A 22 28.16 -31.55 -15.02
N THR A 23 27.51 -32.35 -15.86
CA THR A 23 26.20 -33.00 -15.66
C THR A 23 26.34 -34.16 -14.68
N GLY A 24 25.38 -34.34 -13.77
CA GLY A 24 25.34 -35.50 -12.85
C GLY A 24 23.94 -35.72 -12.27
N CYS A 25 23.29 -36.76 -12.77
CA CYS A 25 21.95 -37.24 -12.46
C CYS A 25 21.78 -37.86 -11.06
N VAL A 26 20.53 -37.79 -10.53
CA VAL A 26 19.77 -38.83 -9.77
C VAL A 26 20.32 -39.16 -8.36
N GLN A 27 19.57 -39.13 -7.24
CA GLN A 27 18.41 -39.96 -6.83
C GLN A 27 17.94 -39.40 -5.46
N LYS A 28 16.69 -38.96 -5.29
CA LYS A 28 15.60 -39.66 -4.57
C LYS A 28 16.03 -40.47 -3.33
N GLU A 29 15.69 -40.00 -2.14
CA GLU A 29 14.88 -40.74 -1.16
C GLU A 29 14.45 -39.86 0.04
N ALA A 30 13.20 -40.07 0.45
CA ALA A 30 12.59 -39.52 1.65
C ALA A 30 12.96 -40.36 2.89
N THR A 31 12.67 -39.86 4.10
CA THR A 31 11.68 -40.44 5.06
C THR A 31 12.01 -40.08 6.52
N GLN A 32 10.99 -39.51 7.21
CA GLN A 32 10.60 -39.56 8.64
C GLN A 32 11.56 -39.06 9.74
N VAL A 33 11.18 -38.05 10.54
CA VAL A 33 10.27 -38.06 11.73
C VAL A 33 10.84 -38.84 12.92
N GLU A 34 11.25 -38.13 13.97
CA GLU A 34 10.71 -38.29 15.35
C GLU A 34 11.29 -37.27 16.36
N THR A 35 10.35 -36.61 17.04
CA THR A 35 10.27 -36.24 18.47
C THR A 35 11.52 -36.18 19.38
N GLY A 36 11.55 -35.15 20.25
CA GLY A 36 12.31 -35.22 21.50
C GLY A 36 12.44 -33.87 22.23
N THR A 37 11.47 -33.54 23.09
CA THR A 37 11.55 -32.50 24.12
C THR A 37 12.50 -32.94 25.24
N THR A 38 13.34 -32.04 25.78
CA THR A 38 13.46 -31.76 27.24
C THR A 38 14.48 -30.67 27.55
N ASN A 39 14.07 -29.82 28.49
CA ASN A 39 14.79 -28.74 29.18
C ASN A 39 16.12 -29.16 29.80
N SER A 40 17.03 -28.18 29.90
CA SER A 40 17.95 -28.09 31.04
C SER A 40 18.28 -26.63 31.34
N THR A 41 18.24 -26.38 32.65
CA THR A 41 18.28 -25.15 33.43
C THR A 41 19.62 -24.42 33.46
N GLU A 42 19.51 -23.15 33.84
CA GLU A 42 20.53 -22.18 34.22
C GLU A 42 21.49 -22.66 35.31
N ASP A 43 22.72 -22.11 35.28
CA ASP A 43 23.38 -21.49 36.43
C ASP A 43 24.66 -20.78 35.94
N ILE A 44 24.88 -19.52 36.33
CA ILE A 44 26.10 -19.07 37.02
C ILE A 44 25.86 -17.64 37.56
N ASN A 45 26.05 -17.57 38.87
CA ASN A 45 26.04 -16.45 39.79
C ASN A 45 27.38 -15.68 39.75
N SER A 46 27.36 -14.35 39.97
CA SER A 46 28.38 -13.66 40.79
C SER A 46 28.00 -12.21 41.12
N GLU A 47 27.99 -11.93 42.42
CA GLU A 47 27.87 -10.65 43.12
C GLU A 47 29.10 -9.73 42.94
N GLU A 48 28.92 -8.39 43.04
CA GLU A 48 29.35 -7.56 44.20
C GLU A 48 29.31 -6.02 43.92
N THR A 49 28.45 -5.35 44.69
CA THR A 49 28.60 -4.11 45.50
C THR A 49 29.43 -2.86 45.08
N ASN A 50 28.70 -1.73 45.12
CA ASN A 50 28.90 -0.49 45.93
C ASN A 50 29.58 0.80 45.42
N GLU A 51 28.84 1.89 45.71
CA GLU A 51 29.20 3.27 46.15
C GLU A 51 29.26 4.48 45.18
N LYS A 52 28.17 5.29 45.27
CA LYS A 52 28.03 6.75 45.52
C LYS A 52 29.01 7.79 44.93
N THR A 53 28.46 8.85 44.32
CA THR A 53 28.31 10.25 44.83
C THR A 53 27.48 11.10 43.83
N ALA A 54 26.41 11.81 44.24
CA ALA A 54 26.30 13.27 44.55
C ALA A 54 26.49 14.17 43.29
N ASP A 55 25.65 15.17 42.92
CA ASP A 55 24.92 16.19 43.68
C ASP A 55 23.75 16.86 42.90
N GLU A 56 22.78 17.30 43.70
CA GLU A 56 21.89 18.48 43.71
C GLU A 56 21.47 19.27 42.45
N ALA A 57 20.16 19.49 42.34
CA ALA A 57 19.51 20.63 41.69
C ALA A 57 19.05 21.65 42.75
N PRO A 58 18.92 22.94 42.39
CA PRO A 58 17.73 23.67 42.81
C PRO A 58 17.13 24.61 41.75
N ASP A 59 15.91 24.99 42.10
CA ASP A 59 14.76 25.62 41.43
C ASP A 59 14.87 27.15 41.16
N GLY A 60 13.96 27.69 40.32
CA GLY A 60 13.52 29.10 40.40
C GLY A 60 13.59 29.97 39.12
N ALA A 61 12.41 30.33 38.58
CA ALA A 61 12.11 31.20 37.42
C ALA A 61 12.49 32.71 37.57
N PRO A 62 12.38 33.57 36.53
CA PRO A 62 11.11 34.31 36.34
C PRO A 62 10.72 34.72 34.89
N GLU A 63 9.45 35.14 34.80
CA GLU A 63 8.67 35.68 33.66
C GLU A 63 9.25 36.94 32.97
N MET A 64 8.79 37.18 31.73
CA MET A 64 8.90 38.46 31.02
C MET A 64 7.62 38.79 30.22
N PRO A 65 7.35 40.09 29.95
CA PRO A 65 6.03 40.70 30.23
C PRO A 65 5.10 40.93 29.02
N GLU A 66 3.83 41.17 29.35
CA GLU A 66 2.77 41.71 28.49
C GLU A 66 3.12 43.09 27.89
N GLY A 67 2.74 43.29 26.62
CA GLY A 67 2.78 44.58 25.93
C GLY A 67 1.54 44.75 25.04
N GLU A 68 0.79 45.83 25.30
CA GLU A 68 -0.50 46.19 24.73
C GLU A 68 -0.49 46.45 23.20
N ALA A 69 -1.65 46.22 22.58
CA ALA A 69 -1.97 46.53 21.19
C ALA A 69 -2.26 48.03 20.95
N PRO A 70 -1.97 48.54 19.74
CA PRO A 70 -2.77 49.61 19.15
C PRO A 70 -3.41 49.18 17.81
N ASN A 71 -4.67 49.58 17.66
CA ASN A 71 -5.46 49.56 16.42
C ASN A 71 -4.76 50.32 15.28
N GLY A 72 -4.78 49.76 14.06
CA GLY A 72 -4.42 50.47 12.83
C GLY A 72 -4.53 49.59 11.58
N GLU A 73 -5.11 50.14 10.52
CA GLU A 73 -5.62 49.48 9.32
C GLU A 73 -4.58 48.80 8.39
N ARG A 74 -5.07 47.89 7.56
CA ARG A 74 -4.37 47.11 6.52
C ARG A 74 -3.70 47.99 5.45
N PRO A 75 -2.49 47.64 5.00
CA PRO A 75 -2.24 47.53 3.56
C PRO A 75 -1.41 46.30 3.15
N ASP A 76 -1.52 45.97 1.86
CA ASP A 76 -1.08 44.75 1.19
C ASP A 76 0.46 44.53 1.17
N GLY A 77 0.89 43.26 1.17
CA GLY A 77 2.28 42.84 0.88
C GLY A 77 2.68 41.55 1.58
N ALA A 78 2.77 40.44 0.84
CA ALA A 78 3.28 39.16 1.34
C ALA A 78 4.81 39.22 1.59
N PRO A 79 5.34 38.71 2.71
CA PRO A 79 6.77 38.43 2.85
C PRO A 79 7.09 36.97 2.46
N GLU A 80 8.20 36.81 1.73
CA GLU A 80 8.85 35.54 1.38
C GLU A 80 9.24 34.74 2.64
N LYS A 81 9.11 33.40 2.58
CA LYS A 81 9.58 32.46 3.61
C LYS A 81 11.11 32.24 3.49
N PRO A 82 11.82 31.96 4.61
CA PRO A 82 13.22 31.57 4.57
C PRO A 82 13.38 30.09 4.17
N ASP A 83 14.38 29.82 3.34
CA ASP A 83 14.80 28.48 2.90
C ASP A 83 15.32 27.62 4.06
N GLY A 84 14.78 26.40 4.15
CA GLY A 84 15.30 25.31 4.95
C GLY A 84 15.14 24.01 4.17
N GLU A 85 16.26 23.42 3.75
CA GLU A 85 16.34 22.21 2.94
C GLU A 85 15.69 21.00 3.66
N ALA A 86 14.80 20.30 2.96
CA ALA A 86 14.29 18.99 3.36
C ALA A 86 15.11 17.87 2.69
N PRO A 87 15.36 16.73 3.36
CA PRO A 87 16.10 15.62 2.77
C PRO A 87 15.31 14.95 1.64
N ASN A 88 15.98 14.72 0.51
CA ASN A 88 15.52 13.85 -0.57
C ASN A 88 15.33 12.43 -0.02
N ASP A 89 14.13 11.82 -0.17
CA ASP A 89 13.88 10.36 -0.22
C ASP A 89 12.37 10.00 -0.22
N ALA A 90 11.53 10.79 -0.87
CA ALA A 90 10.17 10.38 -1.26
C ALA A 90 10.05 10.52 -2.78
N PRO A 91 9.35 9.62 -3.51
CA PRO A 91 8.95 9.90 -4.88
C PRO A 91 8.16 11.19 -4.88
N GLY A 92 8.77 12.24 -5.44
CA GLY A 92 8.32 13.61 -5.25
C GLY A 92 6.96 13.85 -5.89
N GLY A 93 5.91 13.86 -5.06
CA GLY A 93 4.71 14.65 -5.31
C GLY A 93 5.07 16.14 -5.21
N GLY A 94 5.60 16.68 -6.30
CA GLY A 94 5.85 18.11 -6.42
C GLY A 94 4.52 18.86 -6.47
N PHE A 95 4.27 19.69 -5.46
CA PHE A 95 3.16 20.64 -5.47
C PHE A 95 3.21 21.53 -6.71
N GLY A 96 2.29 21.29 -7.63
CA GLY A 96 2.13 22.04 -8.87
C GLY A 96 0.71 21.88 -9.41
N GLY A 97 -0.26 22.54 -8.76
CA GLY A 97 -1.61 22.72 -9.30
C GLY A 97 -1.55 23.48 -10.62
N GLY A 98 -1.44 22.72 -11.71
CA GLY A 98 -1.55 23.16 -13.08
C GLY A 98 -1.87 21.93 -13.92
N GLY A 99 -3.15 21.74 -14.24
CA GLY A 99 -3.63 20.54 -14.94
C GLY A 99 -2.91 20.36 -16.28
N MET A 100 -1.94 19.45 -16.31
CA MET A 100 -1.48 18.85 -17.55
C MET A 100 -2.48 17.77 -17.92
N SER A 101 -3.20 18.01 -19.01
CA SER A 101 -4.02 17.00 -19.69
C SER A 101 -3.10 16.03 -20.43
N SER A 102 -3.54 14.78 -20.65
CA SER A 102 -2.85 13.79 -21.48
C SER A 102 -2.55 14.27 -22.91
N ALA A 103 -3.14 15.38 -23.34
CA ALA A 103 -3.03 15.97 -24.68
C ALA A 103 -1.67 16.58 -25.04
N ASP A 104 -0.77 16.81 -24.09
CA ASP A 104 0.57 17.38 -24.33
C ASP A 104 1.72 16.35 -24.21
N ILE A 105 1.39 15.04 -24.19
CA ILE A 105 2.37 13.95 -24.06
C ILE A 105 2.66 13.34 -25.43
N ASP A 106 3.94 13.23 -25.78
CA ASP A 106 4.39 12.56 -27.01
C ASP A 106 4.60 11.07 -26.73
N TYR A 107 3.65 10.23 -27.16
CA TYR A 107 3.75 8.78 -27.02
C TYR A 107 4.49 8.19 -28.20
N SER A 108 5.41 7.28 -27.90
CA SER A 108 6.08 6.46 -28.92
C SER A 108 6.10 5.01 -28.49
N GLY A 109 6.11 4.10 -29.48
CA GLY A 109 6.35 2.68 -29.27
C GLY A 109 7.36 2.14 -30.25
N ALA A 110 8.24 1.24 -29.80
CA ALA A 110 9.13 0.49 -30.69
C ALA A 110 8.32 -0.30 -31.74
N VAL A 111 7.11 -0.73 -31.36
CA VAL A 111 6.06 -1.20 -32.27
C VAL A 111 4.76 -0.50 -31.92
N GLU A 112 4.07 0.00 -32.94
CA GLU A 112 2.77 0.68 -32.83
C GLU A 112 1.69 -0.09 -33.59
N ILE A 113 0.54 -0.32 -32.95
CA ILE A 113 -0.67 -0.87 -33.57
C ILE A 113 -1.72 0.23 -33.63
N LYS A 114 -2.10 0.64 -34.85
CA LYS A 114 -2.99 1.78 -35.12
C LYS A 114 -4.32 1.43 -35.78
N SER A 115 -4.60 0.14 -35.94
CA SER A 115 -5.85 -0.42 -36.47
C SER A 115 -6.05 -1.81 -35.87
N SER A 116 -7.19 -2.44 -36.14
CA SER A 116 -7.44 -3.82 -35.74
C SER A 116 -6.31 -4.74 -36.21
N ASP A 117 -5.82 -5.57 -35.29
CA ASP A 117 -4.74 -6.51 -35.56
C ASP A 117 -4.84 -7.73 -34.63
N SER A 118 -4.28 -8.85 -35.07
CA SER A 118 -4.20 -10.09 -34.30
C SER A 118 -2.81 -10.70 -34.46
N GLN A 119 -1.99 -10.60 -33.41
CA GLN A 119 -0.60 -11.07 -33.42
C GLN A 119 -0.40 -12.23 -32.46
N LYS A 120 0.39 -13.24 -32.88
CA LYS A 120 0.70 -14.43 -32.08
C LYS A 120 2.20 -14.72 -32.05
N GLY A 121 2.75 -15.03 -30.87
CA GLY A 121 4.12 -15.48 -30.69
C GLY A 121 5.17 -14.43 -31.05
N LYS A 122 4.80 -13.14 -30.97
CA LYS A 122 5.67 -12.02 -31.34
C LYS A 122 6.51 -11.56 -30.16
N THR A 123 7.66 -10.99 -30.49
CA THR A 123 8.54 -10.34 -29.52
C THR A 123 8.53 -8.84 -29.75
N TYR A 124 8.37 -8.09 -28.67
CA TYR A 124 8.41 -6.63 -28.64
C TYR A 124 9.47 -6.21 -27.62
N SER A 125 10.32 -5.25 -27.98
CA SER A 125 11.38 -4.82 -27.08
C SER A 125 11.71 -3.36 -27.29
N SER A 126 11.90 -2.62 -26.19
CA SER A 126 12.49 -1.28 -26.23
C SER A 126 13.55 -1.13 -25.14
N THR A 127 14.65 -0.50 -25.52
CA THR A 127 15.71 -0.03 -24.61
C THR A 127 15.78 1.50 -24.59
N THR A 128 14.84 2.17 -25.28
CA THR A 128 14.77 3.61 -25.41
C THR A 128 14.02 4.18 -24.22
N ALA A 129 14.46 5.33 -23.70
CA ALA A 129 13.73 6.07 -22.69
C ALA A 129 12.42 6.61 -23.25
N ASP A 130 11.37 6.63 -22.42
CA ASP A 130 10.04 7.20 -22.71
C ASP A 130 9.34 6.66 -23.98
N GLU A 131 9.72 5.47 -24.40
CA GLU A 131 9.12 4.74 -25.52
C GLU A 131 8.54 3.44 -24.97
N SER A 132 7.33 3.03 -25.38
CA SER A 132 6.81 1.72 -25.00
C SER A 132 7.44 0.60 -25.84
N ALA A 133 7.56 -0.62 -25.30
CA ALA A 133 7.95 -1.75 -26.16
C ALA A 133 6.83 -2.09 -27.15
N LEU A 134 5.57 -1.98 -26.72
CA LEU A 134 4.38 -2.07 -27.55
C LEU A 134 3.38 -0.97 -27.20
N LEU A 135 3.05 -0.12 -28.18
CA LEU A 135 2.01 0.90 -28.09
C LEU A 135 0.80 0.48 -28.94
N ILE A 136 -0.38 0.40 -28.32
CA ILE A 136 -1.65 0.14 -29.00
C ILE A 136 -2.50 1.40 -28.88
N GLU A 137 -2.70 2.05 -30.03
CA GLU A 137 -3.35 3.35 -30.13
C GLU A 137 -4.37 3.30 -31.27
N THR A 138 -5.57 2.80 -30.96
CA THR A 138 -6.65 2.63 -31.94
C THR A 138 -7.99 2.52 -31.22
N SER A 139 -9.09 2.78 -31.92
CA SER A 139 -10.46 2.53 -31.41
C SER A 139 -11.00 1.16 -31.82
N GLU A 140 -10.18 0.33 -32.46
CA GLU A 140 -10.55 -0.99 -32.95
C GLU A 140 -10.02 -2.11 -32.02
N ASP A 141 -10.55 -3.32 -32.21
CA ASP A 141 -10.17 -4.49 -31.42
C ASP A 141 -8.77 -5.01 -31.81
N VAL A 142 -7.93 -5.28 -30.82
CA VAL A 142 -6.58 -5.85 -30.99
C VAL A 142 -6.45 -7.11 -30.17
N THR A 143 -5.83 -8.15 -30.73
CA THR A 143 -5.53 -9.42 -30.02
C THR A 143 -4.05 -9.73 -30.04
N ILE A 144 -3.46 -9.97 -28.87
CA ILE A 144 -2.06 -10.35 -28.69
C ILE A 144 -2.01 -11.69 -27.94
N THR A 145 -1.42 -12.71 -28.54
CA THR A 145 -1.34 -14.07 -27.96
C THR A 145 0.10 -14.55 -27.85
N ASP A 146 0.47 -15.13 -26.71
CA ASP A 146 1.79 -15.75 -26.47
C ASP A 146 2.96 -14.79 -26.76
N ALA A 147 2.82 -13.50 -26.45
CA ALA A 147 3.86 -12.50 -26.73
C ALA A 147 5.02 -12.56 -25.72
N THR A 148 6.19 -12.10 -26.14
CA THR A 148 7.32 -11.78 -25.26
C THR A 148 7.59 -10.29 -25.35
N VAL A 149 7.37 -9.55 -24.27
CA VAL A 149 7.61 -8.10 -24.20
C VAL A 149 8.76 -7.83 -23.23
N THR A 150 9.75 -7.03 -23.64
CA THR A 150 10.88 -6.66 -22.78
C THR A 150 11.12 -5.15 -22.81
N LYS A 151 11.18 -4.52 -21.64
CA LYS A 151 11.45 -3.08 -21.49
C LYS A 151 12.63 -2.83 -20.56
N THR A 152 13.64 -2.11 -21.05
CA THR A 152 14.86 -1.83 -20.27
C THR A 152 15.36 -0.39 -20.33
N GLY A 153 14.64 0.51 -21.02
CA GLY A 153 14.96 1.93 -21.02
C GLY A 153 14.20 2.65 -19.92
N ASP A 154 14.88 3.33 -19.01
CA ASP A 154 14.23 4.09 -17.93
C ASP A 154 13.39 5.24 -18.50
N SER A 155 12.35 5.63 -17.77
CA SER A 155 11.67 6.90 -18.03
C SER A 155 12.58 8.04 -17.58
N ASP A 156 12.49 9.20 -18.23
CA ASP A 156 13.09 10.42 -17.69
C ASP A 156 12.41 10.90 -16.39
N GLY A 157 11.27 10.29 -16.05
CA GLY A 157 10.60 10.36 -14.77
C GLY A 157 9.33 11.21 -14.77
N GLY A 158 8.88 11.56 -13.57
CA GLY A 158 7.76 12.47 -13.35
C GLY A 158 6.37 11.83 -13.54
N ASP A 159 5.39 12.72 -13.69
CA ASP A 159 3.97 12.40 -13.69
C ASP A 159 3.52 11.59 -14.91
N ASN A 160 4.26 11.65 -16.02
CA ASN A 160 3.79 11.08 -17.29
C ASN A 160 3.78 9.56 -17.32
N CYS A 161 4.83 8.92 -16.80
CA CYS A 161 4.89 7.47 -16.70
C CYS A 161 3.97 6.93 -15.61
N ASN A 162 3.79 7.70 -14.54
CA ASN A 162 2.92 7.33 -13.43
C ASN A 162 1.42 7.48 -13.77
N PHE A 163 1.00 8.53 -14.46
CA PHE A 163 -0.44 8.81 -14.62
C PHE A 163 -0.98 8.52 -16.02
N TYR A 164 -0.11 8.50 -17.03
CA TYR A 164 -0.54 8.46 -18.42
C TYR A 164 0.08 7.32 -19.25
N GLY A 165 0.95 6.51 -18.63
CA GLY A 165 1.45 5.26 -19.21
C GLY A 165 2.63 5.42 -20.16
N LEU A 166 3.22 6.62 -20.23
CA LEU A 166 4.50 6.81 -20.90
C LEU A 166 5.52 5.78 -20.38
N ASN A 167 6.37 5.25 -21.27
CA ASN A 167 7.40 4.26 -20.95
C ASN A 167 6.93 2.83 -20.57
N ALA A 168 5.62 2.56 -20.48
CA ALA A 168 5.13 1.22 -20.15
C ALA A 168 5.65 0.14 -21.11
N ALA A 169 5.81 -1.10 -20.63
CA ALA A 169 6.17 -2.21 -21.52
C ALA A 169 5.06 -2.45 -22.57
N VAL A 170 3.79 -2.41 -22.14
CA VAL A 170 2.63 -2.37 -23.03
C VAL A 170 1.72 -1.20 -22.62
N LEU A 171 1.50 -0.24 -23.52
CA LEU A 171 0.52 0.84 -23.35
C LEU A 171 -0.66 0.63 -24.29
N VAL A 172 -1.87 0.70 -23.75
CA VAL A 172 -3.14 0.68 -24.48
C VAL A 172 -3.92 1.97 -24.21
N LYS A 173 -4.36 2.65 -25.28
CA LYS A 173 -5.11 3.92 -25.24
C LYS A 173 -6.00 4.13 -26.48
N ASP A 174 -6.70 5.27 -26.52
CA ASP A 174 -7.55 5.76 -27.62
C ASP A 174 -8.77 4.91 -27.96
N GLY A 175 -9.39 4.35 -26.92
CA GLY A 175 -10.63 3.59 -27.01
C GLY A 175 -10.45 2.14 -27.43
N SER A 176 -9.22 1.62 -27.46
CA SER A 176 -8.96 0.24 -27.90
C SER A 176 -9.60 -0.76 -26.95
N THR A 177 -10.21 -1.81 -27.51
CA THR A 177 -10.47 -3.06 -26.77
C THR A 177 -9.37 -4.07 -27.12
N THR A 178 -8.38 -4.17 -26.24
CA THR A 178 -7.23 -5.06 -26.44
C THR A 178 -7.39 -6.33 -25.62
N THR A 179 -7.21 -7.50 -26.25
CA THR A 179 -7.15 -8.81 -25.59
C THR A 179 -5.73 -9.35 -25.61
N ILE A 180 -5.16 -9.64 -24.43
CA ILE A 180 -3.83 -10.23 -24.24
C ILE A 180 -4.00 -11.60 -23.58
N THR A 181 -3.44 -12.65 -24.18
CA THR A 181 -3.52 -14.02 -23.63
C THR A 181 -2.17 -14.71 -23.68
N GLY A 182 -1.73 -15.26 -22.55
CA GLY A 182 -0.47 -15.98 -22.46
C GLY A 182 0.75 -15.06 -22.55
N GLY A 183 1.94 -15.66 -22.63
CA GLY A 183 3.19 -14.94 -22.83
C GLY A 183 3.83 -14.37 -21.57
N THR A 184 4.86 -13.56 -21.78
CA THR A 184 5.71 -12.97 -20.74
C THR A 184 5.96 -11.49 -21.00
N ILE A 185 5.78 -10.66 -20.00
CA ILE A 185 6.08 -9.23 -20.03
C ILE A 185 7.10 -8.95 -18.93
N THR A 186 8.27 -8.43 -19.29
CA THR A 186 9.35 -8.14 -18.35
C THR A 186 9.81 -6.69 -18.48
N SER A 187 9.94 -6.00 -17.36
CA SER A 187 10.52 -4.66 -17.32
C SER A 187 11.56 -4.55 -16.20
N ASP A 188 12.77 -4.12 -16.51
CA ASP A 188 13.75 -3.71 -15.48
C ASP A 188 13.96 -2.20 -15.43
N ALA A 189 13.16 -1.44 -16.19
CA ALA A 189 13.22 0.00 -16.31
C ALA A 189 12.39 0.75 -15.26
N ASP A 190 12.92 1.87 -14.78
CA ASP A 190 12.19 2.79 -13.92
C ASP A 190 11.02 3.46 -14.68
N GLY A 191 9.88 3.60 -14.01
CA GLY A 191 8.64 4.15 -14.56
C GLY A 191 7.97 3.28 -15.64
N ALA A 192 8.44 2.06 -15.89
CA ALA A 192 7.92 1.23 -16.98
C ALA A 192 6.97 0.15 -16.48
N ASN A 193 5.71 0.50 -16.22
CA ASN A 193 4.67 -0.47 -15.84
C ASN A 193 4.56 -1.65 -16.84
N GLY A 194 4.20 -2.84 -16.36
CA GLY A 194 4.07 -4.03 -17.20
C GLY A 194 2.99 -3.86 -18.29
N VAL A 195 1.76 -3.60 -17.87
CA VAL A 195 0.64 -3.30 -18.78
C VAL A 195 -0.13 -2.09 -18.26
N PHE A 196 -0.34 -1.10 -19.12
CA PHE A 196 -0.99 0.15 -18.78
C PHE A 196 -2.23 0.37 -19.66
N SER A 197 -3.39 0.59 -19.02
CA SER A 197 -4.65 0.96 -19.67
C SER A 197 -4.99 2.42 -19.34
N ASN A 198 -4.84 3.31 -20.32
CA ASN A 198 -5.14 4.73 -20.17
C ASN A 198 -6.45 5.09 -20.87
N GLY A 199 -7.49 5.45 -20.11
CA GLY A 199 -8.80 5.83 -20.64
C GLY A 199 -8.93 7.29 -21.09
N GLY A 200 -7.91 8.13 -20.94
CA GLY A 200 -7.90 9.46 -21.56
C GLY A 200 -8.90 10.50 -21.02
N ASN A 201 -9.47 10.34 -19.81
CA ASN A 201 -10.40 11.35 -19.23
C ASN A 201 -9.72 12.62 -18.67
N GLY A 202 -8.43 12.82 -18.94
CA GLY A 202 -7.67 13.99 -18.48
C GLY A 202 -7.42 14.03 -16.97
N GLY A 203 -7.44 12.87 -16.30
CA GLY A 203 -7.15 12.76 -14.87
C GLY A 203 -8.30 13.18 -13.95
N GLN A 204 -9.50 13.41 -14.50
CA GLN A 204 -10.67 13.84 -13.73
C GLN A 204 -11.38 12.60 -13.14
N ASN A 205 -11.32 12.45 -11.82
CA ASN A 205 -11.93 11.31 -11.16
C ASN A 205 -13.45 11.30 -11.38
N GLY A 206 -14.03 10.11 -11.61
CA GLY A 206 -15.44 9.93 -11.94
C GLY A 206 -15.88 10.39 -13.34
N ALA A 207 -15.00 10.99 -14.15
CA ALA A 207 -15.29 11.29 -15.55
C ALA A 207 -15.19 10.02 -16.41
N THR A 208 -16.08 9.88 -17.39
CA THR A 208 -16.04 8.74 -18.32
C THR A 208 -14.78 8.82 -19.19
N GLY A 209 -14.04 7.72 -19.27
CA GLY A 209 -12.94 7.55 -20.23
C GLY A 209 -13.43 7.42 -21.67
N ASP A 210 -12.48 7.23 -22.58
CA ASP A 210 -12.69 7.01 -24.02
C ASP A 210 -13.17 5.59 -24.37
N GLY A 211 -13.25 4.69 -23.38
CA GLY A 211 -13.64 3.30 -23.54
C GLY A 211 -12.47 2.31 -23.65
N THR A 212 -11.22 2.77 -23.49
CA THR A 212 -10.03 1.90 -23.50
C THR A 212 -10.18 0.77 -22.50
N THR A 213 -10.07 -0.46 -22.98
CA THR A 213 -10.27 -1.69 -22.23
C THR A 213 -9.15 -2.70 -22.52
N VAL A 214 -8.51 -3.19 -21.46
CA VAL A 214 -7.55 -4.29 -21.53
C VAL A 214 -8.16 -5.54 -20.90
N ASN A 215 -8.32 -6.58 -21.71
CA ASN A 215 -8.66 -7.93 -21.25
C ASN A 215 -7.40 -8.79 -21.26
N ILE A 216 -6.81 -9.10 -20.10
CA ILE A 216 -5.55 -9.84 -20.00
C ILE A 216 -5.72 -11.15 -19.24
N SER A 217 -5.11 -12.23 -19.74
CA SER A 217 -5.27 -13.56 -19.14
C SER A 217 -4.03 -14.44 -19.30
N ASP A 218 -3.77 -15.29 -18.30
CA ASP A 218 -2.75 -16.34 -18.34
C ASP A 218 -1.32 -15.82 -18.66
N THR A 219 -1.04 -14.55 -18.36
CA THR A 219 0.23 -13.86 -18.66
C THR A 219 1.11 -13.77 -17.42
N VAL A 220 2.42 -13.94 -17.61
CA VAL A 220 3.44 -13.68 -16.57
C VAL A 220 3.98 -12.26 -16.74
N ILE A 221 3.92 -11.46 -15.68
CA ILE A 221 4.43 -10.08 -15.65
C ILE A 221 5.49 -9.98 -14.55
N THR A 222 6.69 -9.52 -14.90
CA THR A 222 7.77 -9.26 -13.94
C THR A 222 8.30 -7.86 -14.13
N THR A 223 8.28 -7.06 -13.06
CA THR A 223 8.86 -5.71 -13.07
C THR A 223 9.86 -5.50 -11.93
N THR A 224 10.96 -4.79 -12.18
CA THR A 224 12.00 -4.56 -11.16
C THR A 224 12.46 -3.12 -11.00
N GLY A 225 12.14 -2.21 -11.94
CA GLY A 225 12.44 -0.78 -11.79
C GLY A 225 11.51 -0.08 -10.82
N ASP A 226 11.91 1.08 -10.31
CA ASP A 226 11.11 1.90 -9.41
C ASP A 226 9.92 2.55 -10.16
N GLY A 227 8.77 2.66 -9.52
CA GLY A 227 7.53 3.12 -10.16
C GLY A 227 7.02 2.18 -11.27
N SER A 228 7.54 0.96 -11.39
CA SER A 228 7.19 -0.03 -12.40
C SER A 228 6.19 -1.05 -11.84
N GLY A 229 4.91 -0.70 -11.83
CA GLY A 229 3.83 -1.57 -11.40
C GLY A 229 3.54 -2.74 -12.36
N GLY A 230 2.73 -3.68 -11.91
CA GLY A 230 2.32 -4.84 -12.70
C GLY A 230 1.30 -4.47 -13.78
N ILE A 231 0.03 -4.40 -13.39
CA ILE A 231 -1.05 -3.84 -14.20
C ILE A 231 -1.46 -2.47 -13.64
N MET A 232 -1.64 -1.49 -14.51
CA MET A 232 -2.01 -0.13 -14.14
C MET A 232 -3.18 0.37 -14.98
N THR A 233 -4.16 0.98 -14.32
CA THR A 233 -5.35 1.57 -14.99
C THR A 233 -5.56 2.99 -14.52
N THR A 234 -5.66 3.93 -15.44
CA THR A 234 -5.88 5.34 -15.14
C THR A 234 -6.84 5.98 -16.13
N GLY A 235 -7.22 7.23 -15.89
CA GLY A 235 -7.93 8.03 -16.87
C GLY A 235 -9.34 7.52 -17.21
N GLY A 236 -9.98 6.75 -16.33
CA GLY A 236 -11.27 6.11 -16.60
C GLY A 236 -11.18 4.86 -17.49
N GLY A 237 -9.99 4.29 -17.66
CA GLY A 237 -9.77 3.05 -18.40
C GLY A 237 -10.33 1.82 -17.66
N VAL A 238 -10.36 0.68 -18.36
CA VAL A 238 -10.86 -0.59 -17.81
C VAL A 238 -9.82 -1.69 -17.97
N THR A 239 -9.55 -2.42 -16.89
CA THR A 239 -8.74 -3.65 -16.94
C THR A 239 -9.52 -4.84 -16.38
N ASN A 240 -9.64 -5.89 -17.20
CA ASN A 240 -10.17 -7.19 -16.80
C ASN A 240 -9.03 -8.21 -16.84
N ALA A 241 -8.53 -8.63 -15.68
CA ALA A 241 -7.43 -9.56 -15.55
C ALA A 241 -7.90 -10.94 -15.08
N LYS A 242 -7.32 -11.99 -15.64
CA LYS A 242 -7.61 -13.37 -15.23
C LYS A 242 -6.35 -14.23 -15.12
N ASN A 243 -6.17 -14.87 -13.97
CA ASN A 243 -5.10 -15.86 -13.76
C ASN A 243 -3.70 -15.34 -14.16
N LEU A 244 -3.37 -14.12 -13.76
CA LEU A 244 -2.03 -13.57 -14.01
C LEU A 244 -1.03 -14.09 -12.96
N THR A 245 0.24 -14.14 -13.34
CA THR A 245 1.34 -14.26 -12.37
C THR A 245 2.16 -12.98 -12.42
N VAL A 246 2.00 -12.12 -11.43
CA VAL A 246 2.63 -10.80 -11.38
C VAL A 246 3.64 -10.75 -10.23
N THR A 247 4.87 -10.32 -10.53
CA THR A 247 5.90 -10.05 -9.52
C THR A 247 6.52 -8.69 -9.74
N THR A 248 6.47 -7.83 -8.73
CA THR A 248 7.11 -6.51 -8.77
C THR A 248 8.18 -6.40 -7.67
N SER A 249 9.25 -5.64 -7.91
CA SER A 249 10.36 -5.50 -6.95
C SER A 249 10.86 -4.09 -6.72
N GLY A 250 10.57 -3.13 -7.61
CA GLY A 250 10.97 -1.74 -7.41
C GLY A 250 10.14 -1.04 -6.36
N GLN A 251 10.60 0.12 -5.89
CA GLN A 251 9.86 1.00 -5.00
C GLN A 251 8.59 1.50 -5.68
N SER A 252 7.52 1.76 -4.92
CA SER A 252 6.25 2.32 -5.43
C SER A 252 5.66 1.56 -6.63
N SER A 253 5.79 0.24 -6.61
CA SER A 253 5.49 -0.65 -7.74
C SER A 253 4.42 -1.67 -7.36
N ALA A 254 3.19 -1.22 -7.16
CA ALA A 254 2.08 -2.11 -6.85
C ALA A 254 1.80 -3.12 -7.99
N ALA A 255 1.39 -4.34 -7.64
CA ALA A 255 1.10 -5.37 -8.63
C ALA A 255 -0.23 -5.10 -9.36
N ILE A 256 -1.25 -4.65 -8.63
CA ILE A 256 -2.52 -4.14 -9.15
C ILE A 256 -2.60 -2.66 -8.76
N ARG A 257 -2.58 -1.76 -9.74
CA ARG A 257 -2.50 -0.33 -9.49
C ARG A 257 -3.56 0.45 -10.25
N THR A 258 -4.09 1.47 -9.60
CA THR A 258 -4.86 2.55 -10.23
C THR A 258 -4.32 3.88 -9.77
N ASP A 259 -4.58 4.93 -10.55
CA ASP A 259 -4.12 6.29 -10.23
C ASP A 259 -5.02 7.34 -10.88
N ARG A 260 -4.60 8.61 -10.82
CA ARG A 260 -5.30 9.83 -11.28
C ARG A 260 -6.30 9.60 -12.43
N GLY A 261 -7.52 10.09 -12.23
CA GLY A 261 -8.65 9.93 -13.16
C GLY A 261 -9.45 8.65 -12.97
N GLY A 262 -9.04 7.78 -12.04
CA GLY A 262 -9.76 6.57 -11.69
C GLY A 262 -9.80 5.55 -12.82
N GLY A 263 -10.81 4.68 -12.79
CA GLY A 263 -10.97 3.57 -13.73
C GLY A 263 -11.72 2.41 -13.08
N THR A 264 -11.76 1.28 -13.76
CA THR A 264 -12.34 0.05 -13.20
C THR A 264 -11.39 -1.11 -13.43
N VAL A 265 -11.06 -1.82 -12.34
CA VAL A 265 -10.20 -3.00 -12.41
C VAL A 265 -10.95 -4.20 -11.84
N THR A 266 -11.08 -5.25 -12.65
CA THR A 266 -11.62 -6.54 -12.22
C THR A 266 -10.56 -7.62 -12.38
N VAL A 267 -10.31 -8.39 -11.32
CA VAL A 267 -9.32 -9.47 -11.29
C VAL A 267 -9.99 -10.77 -10.84
N ASP A 268 -9.79 -11.85 -11.60
CA ASP A 268 -10.24 -13.21 -11.26
C ASP A 268 -9.07 -14.20 -11.29
N GLY A 269 -8.66 -14.65 -10.11
CA GLY A 269 -7.56 -15.59 -9.93
C GLY A 269 -6.18 -14.97 -10.10
N GLY A 270 -5.16 -15.84 -10.03
CA GLY A 270 -3.77 -15.45 -10.21
C GLY A 270 -3.01 -15.20 -8.91
N THR A 271 -1.76 -14.79 -9.05
CA THR A 271 -0.85 -14.50 -7.93
C THR A 271 -0.15 -13.17 -8.18
N TYR A 272 -0.24 -12.27 -7.20
CA TYR A 272 0.27 -10.91 -7.27
C TYR A 272 1.22 -10.71 -6.09
N THR A 273 2.52 -10.69 -6.36
CA THR A 273 3.58 -10.58 -5.35
C THR A 273 4.34 -9.28 -5.50
N THR A 274 4.51 -8.54 -4.42
CA THR A 274 5.30 -7.31 -4.37
C THR A 274 6.42 -7.43 -3.35
N ASN A 275 7.59 -6.88 -3.70
CA ASN A 275 8.79 -6.95 -2.86
C ASN A 275 9.42 -5.60 -2.56
N GLY A 276 8.99 -4.54 -3.23
CA GLY A 276 9.51 -3.19 -3.05
C GLY A 276 8.93 -2.48 -1.84
N LEU A 277 9.63 -1.42 -1.41
CA LEU A 277 9.13 -0.47 -0.42
C LEU A 277 7.98 0.35 -1.04
N GLY A 278 6.96 0.71 -0.26
CA GLY A 278 5.80 1.45 -0.73
C GLY A 278 5.02 0.74 -1.85
N SER A 279 5.14 -0.59 -1.94
CA SER A 279 4.60 -1.38 -3.04
C SER A 279 3.55 -2.35 -2.52
N PRO A 280 2.30 -1.90 -2.32
CA PRO A 280 1.24 -2.79 -1.92
C PRO A 280 0.87 -3.76 -3.03
N SER A 281 0.27 -4.90 -2.68
CA SER A 281 -0.28 -5.79 -3.70
C SER A 281 -1.41 -5.12 -4.50
N ILE A 282 -2.16 -4.23 -3.85
CA ILE A 282 -3.18 -3.39 -4.47
C ILE A 282 -3.01 -1.93 -4.00
N TYR A 283 -2.88 -1.01 -4.95
CA TYR A 283 -2.96 0.43 -4.71
C TYR A 283 -4.18 1.00 -5.44
N SER A 284 -5.08 1.68 -4.70
CA SER A 284 -6.34 2.15 -5.23
C SER A 284 -6.54 3.66 -5.13
N THR A 285 -6.78 4.27 -6.30
CA THR A 285 -7.48 5.55 -6.44
C THR A 285 -8.73 5.38 -7.32
N ALA A 286 -9.30 4.18 -7.37
CA ALA A 286 -10.45 3.83 -8.21
C ALA A 286 -11.27 2.67 -7.62
N ASP A 287 -12.22 2.13 -8.38
CA ASP A 287 -12.94 0.92 -7.98
C ASP A 287 -12.19 -0.34 -8.45
N ILE A 288 -11.78 -1.18 -7.50
CA ILE A 288 -11.07 -2.44 -7.76
C ILE A 288 -11.85 -3.61 -7.17
N THR A 289 -12.15 -4.61 -7.99
CA THR A 289 -12.73 -5.89 -7.56
C THR A 289 -11.75 -7.02 -7.84
N VAL A 290 -11.41 -7.79 -6.81
CA VAL A 290 -10.52 -8.95 -6.93
C VAL A 290 -11.20 -10.19 -6.36
N SER A 291 -11.11 -11.30 -7.08
CA SER A 291 -11.67 -12.58 -6.68
C SER A 291 -10.70 -13.72 -6.87
N ASN A 292 -10.76 -14.74 -6.00
CA ASN A 292 -10.01 -16.01 -6.14
C ASN A 292 -8.47 -15.86 -6.24
N ALA A 293 -7.90 -14.73 -5.82
CA ALA A 293 -6.49 -14.41 -6.05
C ALA A 293 -5.63 -14.62 -4.80
N THR A 294 -4.34 -14.87 -5.02
CA THR A 294 -3.32 -14.82 -3.96
C THR A 294 -2.59 -13.48 -4.03
N LEU A 295 -2.63 -12.73 -2.94
CA LEU A 295 -2.06 -11.39 -2.82
C LEU A 295 -0.95 -11.40 -1.76
N VAL A 296 0.28 -11.05 -2.13
CA VAL A 296 1.43 -11.11 -1.23
C VAL A 296 2.23 -9.81 -1.31
N SER A 297 2.34 -9.12 -0.17
CA SER A 297 3.30 -8.03 0.00
C SER A 297 4.35 -8.44 1.02
N ASN A 298 5.62 -8.42 0.63
CA ASN A 298 6.72 -8.92 1.45
C ASN A 298 7.42 -7.84 2.29
N LEU A 299 7.24 -6.57 1.95
CA LEU A 299 7.97 -5.45 2.56
C LEU A 299 7.06 -4.29 2.99
N SER A 300 5.87 -4.16 2.40
CA SER A 300 4.96 -3.02 2.58
C SER A 300 3.56 -3.49 2.98
N GLU A 301 2.59 -2.58 2.98
CA GLU A 301 1.16 -2.86 3.08
C GLU A 301 0.75 -3.90 2.02
N ALA A 302 -0.32 -4.65 2.22
CA ALA A 302 -0.93 -5.42 1.14
C ALA A 302 -1.91 -4.57 0.33
N VAL A 303 -2.59 -3.62 0.97
CA VAL A 303 -3.59 -2.74 0.35
C VAL A 303 -3.38 -1.31 0.81
N CYS A 304 -3.44 -0.38 -0.13
CA CYS A 304 -3.61 1.04 0.13
C CYS A 304 -4.83 1.56 -0.64
N ILE A 305 -5.75 2.23 0.05
CA ILE A 305 -6.88 2.94 -0.55
C ILE A 305 -6.73 4.42 -0.26
N GLU A 306 -6.75 5.24 -1.31
CA GLU A 306 -6.71 6.68 -1.18
C GLU A 306 -8.10 7.31 -1.42
N GLY A 307 -8.48 8.30 -0.60
CA GLY A 307 -9.64 9.17 -0.83
C GLY A 307 -10.99 8.45 -0.72
N MET A 308 -11.86 8.63 -1.72
CA MET A 308 -13.23 8.08 -1.74
C MET A 308 -13.37 6.71 -2.43
N ASN A 309 -12.24 6.03 -2.69
CA ASN A 309 -12.20 4.89 -3.58
C ASN A 309 -12.56 3.56 -2.88
N SER A 310 -12.78 2.52 -3.68
CA SER A 310 -13.28 1.25 -3.17
C SER A 310 -12.47 0.04 -3.61
N ILE A 311 -12.33 -0.92 -2.70
CA ILE A 311 -11.78 -2.25 -2.99
C ILE A 311 -12.76 -3.31 -2.47
N THR A 312 -13.10 -4.25 -3.34
CA THR A 312 -13.88 -5.44 -2.99
C THR A 312 -13.07 -6.71 -3.26
N LEU A 313 -12.92 -7.54 -2.23
CA LEU A 313 -12.22 -8.81 -2.27
C LEU A 313 -13.18 -9.97 -2.00
N THR A 314 -13.18 -10.99 -2.85
CA THR A 314 -13.97 -12.22 -2.66
C THR A 314 -13.08 -13.45 -2.76
N ASP A 315 -13.07 -14.29 -1.73
CA ASP A 315 -12.30 -15.54 -1.72
C ASP A 315 -10.81 -15.36 -2.08
N CYS A 316 -10.23 -14.24 -1.62
CA CYS A 316 -8.80 -13.94 -1.81
C CYS A 316 -7.97 -14.36 -0.61
N ASP A 317 -6.77 -14.87 -0.86
CA ASP A 317 -5.77 -15.17 0.17
C ASP A 317 -4.71 -14.08 0.18
N MET A 318 -4.74 -13.23 1.20
CA MET A 318 -3.87 -12.08 1.36
C MET A 318 -2.83 -12.31 2.46
N THR A 319 -1.58 -11.94 2.19
CA THR A 319 -0.51 -11.86 3.18
C THR A 319 0.21 -10.53 3.08
N ALA A 320 0.27 -9.80 4.18
CA ALA A 320 1.05 -8.57 4.32
C ALA A 320 2.22 -8.80 5.28
N ASN A 321 3.37 -8.22 4.97
CA ASN A 321 4.56 -8.22 5.82
C ASN A 321 5.22 -6.84 5.77
N ASN A 322 4.51 -5.83 6.27
CA ASN A 322 5.01 -4.47 6.26
C ASN A 322 6.14 -4.34 7.28
N THR A 323 7.40 -4.36 6.82
CA THR A 323 8.58 -4.29 7.70
C THR A 323 9.25 -2.94 7.68
N GLN A 324 8.76 -2.00 6.86
CA GLN A 324 9.35 -0.68 6.71
C GLN A 324 8.29 0.35 6.30
N MET A 325 8.16 1.41 7.10
CA MET A 325 7.31 2.55 6.78
C MET A 325 7.76 3.24 5.49
N ASN A 326 6.79 3.69 4.69
CA ASN A 326 7.02 4.44 3.46
C ASN A 326 6.38 5.83 3.52
N GLY A 327 7.01 6.81 2.88
CA GLY A 327 6.51 8.18 2.81
C GLY A 327 6.32 8.80 4.20
N ASN A 328 5.13 9.34 4.46
CA ASN A 328 4.82 10.02 5.71
C ASN A 328 4.32 9.09 6.83
N ALA A 329 4.09 7.81 6.55
CA ALA A 329 3.54 6.87 7.52
C ALA A 329 4.39 6.81 8.79
N THR A 330 3.72 6.75 9.94
CA THR A 330 4.36 6.54 11.25
C THR A 330 3.95 5.25 11.94
N PHE A 331 3.06 4.49 11.31
CA PHE A 331 2.69 3.13 11.68
C PHE A 331 3.14 2.12 10.61
N LEU A 332 3.27 0.87 11.03
CA LEU A 332 3.28 -0.27 10.10
C LEU A 332 1.87 -0.81 10.06
N ASP A 333 1.36 -1.06 8.87
CA ASP A 333 0.02 -1.61 8.69
C ASP A 333 -0.05 -2.57 7.49
N SER A 334 -1.04 -3.45 7.52
CA SER A 334 -1.32 -4.40 6.44
C SER A 334 -2.27 -3.80 5.41
N ILE A 335 -3.22 -2.98 5.86
CA ILE A 335 -4.21 -2.32 5.04
C ILE A 335 -4.28 -0.86 5.50
N MET A 336 -3.88 0.04 4.62
CA MET A 336 -3.95 1.48 4.83
C MET A 336 -5.13 2.08 4.08
N ILE A 337 -5.96 2.85 4.77
CA ILE A 337 -7.07 3.60 4.18
C ILE A 337 -6.88 5.05 4.57
N TYR A 338 -6.55 5.90 3.59
CA TYR A 338 -6.10 7.25 3.88
C TYR A 338 -6.47 8.28 2.80
N GLN A 339 -6.26 9.56 3.08
CA GLN A 339 -6.20 10.60 2.06
C GLN A 339 -4.81 11.21 2.06
N SER A 340 -4.17 11.30 0.89
CA SER A 340 -2.91 12.03 0.77
C SER A 340 -3.13 13.51 0.45
N MET A 341 -2.04 14.29 0.41
CA MET A 341 -2.02 15.69 0.00
C MET A 341 -1.73 15.88 -1.50
N SER A 342 -1.67 14.82 -2.30
CA SER A 342 -1.29 14.90 -3.72
C SER A 342 -2.39 15.49 -4.60
N GLY A 343 -3.64 15.28 -4.25
CA GLY A 343 -4.80 15.62 -5.08
C GLY A 343 -5.10 14.61 -6.19
N ASP A 344 -4.51 13.41 -6.14
CA ASP A 344 -4.75 12.35 -7.12
C ASP A 344 -6.08 11.63 -6.92
N ALA A 345 -6.57 11.60 -5.67
CA ALA A 345 -7.85 11.06 -5.29
C ALA A 345 -8.70 12.13 -4.60
N ASP A 346 -9.98 12.18 -4.97
CA ASP A 346 -10.96 13.04 -4.30
C ASP A 346 -11.25 12.55 -2.88
N SER A 347 -11.41 13.50 -1.95
CA SER A 347 -11.79 13.20 -0.56
C SER A 347 -13.24 12.75 -0.44
N GLY A 348 -13.48 11.76 0.41
CA GLY A 348 -14.80 11.22 0.67
C GLY A 348 -14.72 10.01 1.57
N THR A 349 -15.60 9.03 1.36
CA THR A 349 -15.63 7.80 2.16
C THR A 349 -15.08 6.64 1.36
N SER A 350 -13.92 6.13 1.78
CA SER A 350 -13.35 4.88 1.27
C SER A 350 -14.18 3.68 1.70
N THR A 351 -14.22 2.65 0.86
CA THR A 351 -14.85 1.35 1.22
C THR A 351 -13.90 0.19 0.98
N PHE A 352 -13.73 -0.66 1.99
CA PHE A 352 -13.05 -1.95 1.88
C PHE A 352 -14.04 -3.07 2.20
N ASP A 353 -14.32 -3.92 1.22
CA ASP A 353 -15.16 -5.11 1.37
C ASP A 353 -14.30 -6.36 1.25
N MET A 354 -14.42 -7.30 2.19
CA MET A 354 -13.81 -8.62 2.07
C MET A 354 -14.80 -9.71 2.50
N THR A 355 -15.06 -10.65 1.59
CA THR A 355 -15.92 -11.81 1.84
C THR A 355 -15.16 -13.10 1.58
N GLY A 356 -15.16 -14.02 2.54
CA GLY A 356 -14.43 -15.28 2.44
C GLY A 356 -12.91 -15.10 2.43
N GLY A 357 -12.19 -16.13 1.99
CA GLY A 357 -10.73 -16.10 1.87
C GLY A 357 -10.00 -15.94 3.21
N SER A 358 -8.78 -15.37 3.15
CA SER A 358 -7.94 -15.16 4.33
C SER A 358 -7.12 -13.87 4.28
N LEU A 359 -6.89 -13.27 5.44
CA LEU A 359 -6.04 -12.10 5.64
C LEU A 359 -5.00 -12.42 6.72
N THR A 360 -3.74 -12.56 6.32
CA THR A 360 -2.62 -12.75 7.24
C THR A 360 -1.81 -11.46 7.36
N SER A 361 -1.95 -10.74 8.47
CA SER A 361 -1.00 -9.70 8.87
C SER A 361 0.19 -10.36 9.55
N LYS A 362 1.39 -10.24 8.97
CA LYS A 362 2.62 -10.70 9.63
C LYS A 362 3.24 -9.64 10.54
N ASN A 363 3.07 -8.37 10.21
CA ASN A 363 3.67 -7.25 10.90
C ASN A 363 2.82 -5.99 10.66
N GLY A 364 2.64 -5.20 11.70
CA GLY A 364 1.81 -3.99 11.69
C GLY A 364 0.33 -4.23 12.01
N HIS A 365 -0.39 -3.13 12.15
CA HIS A 365 -1.83 -3.12 12.40
C HIS A 365 -2.56 -3.79 11.25
N VAL A 366 -3.61 -4.57 11.52
CA VAL A 366 -4.35 -5.23 10.42
C VAL A 366 -5.02 -4.18 9.52
N PHE A 367 -5.67 -3.19 10.12
CA PHE A 367 -6.24 -2.03 9.43
C PHE A 367 -5.75 -0.72 10.07
N HIS A 368 -5.46 0.28 9.24
CA HIS A 368 -5.20 1.64 9.69
C HIS A 368 -6.04 2.63 8.85
N VAL A 369 -6.83 3.45 9.55
CA VAL A 369 -7.62 4.54 8.96
C VAL A 369 -7.05 5.86 9.46
N THR A 370 -6.64 6.72 8.54
CA THR A 370 -6.10 8.04 8.89
C THR A 370 -6.44 9.07 7.82
N ASN A 371 -6.72 10.31 8.23
CA ASN A 371 -7.05 11.42 7.35
C ASN A 371 -8.18 11.11 6.36
N THR A 372 -9.14 10.25 6.71
CA THR A 372 -10.25 9.89 5.82
C THR A 372 -11.42 9.26 6.57
N ASN A 373 -12.56 9.17 5.90
CA ASN A 373 -13.69 8.38 6.34
C ASN A 373 -13.63 7.00 5.66
N ALA A 374 -13.82 5.93 6.43
CA ALA A 374 -13.73 4.56 5.93
C ALA A 374 -14.91 3.70 6.38
N VAL A 375 -15.39 2.84 5.47
CA VAL A 375 -16.29 1.73 5.77
C VAL A 375 -15.57 0.43 5.46
N ILE A 376 -15.41 -0.43 6.46
CA ILE A 376 -14.76 -1.73 6.38
C ILE A 376 -15.84 -2.79 6.60
N ASN A 377 -16.11 -3.61 5.60
CA ASN A 377 -17.10 -4.69 5.65
C ASN A 377 -16.39 -6.05 5.56
N LEU A 378 -16.59 -6.90 6.56
CA LEU A 378 -15.99 -8.23 6.65
C LEU A 378 -17.08 -9.29 6.82
N GLU A 379 -17.09 -10.28 5.92
CA GLU A 379 -17.99 -11.43 6.01
C GLU A 379 -17.23 -12.76 5.87
N ASN A 380 -17.19 -13.56 6.93
CA ASN A 380 -16.56 -14.90 6.95
C ASN A 380 -15.09 -14.92 6.43
N VAL A 381 -14.31 -13.91 6.80
CA VAL A 381 -12.89 -13.80 6.45
C VAL A 381 -12.03 -14.48 7.52
N LYS A 382 -11.09 -15.34 7.13
CA LYS A 382 -10.11 -15.87 8.07
C LYS A 382 -8.98 -14.87 8.32
N ILE A 383 -9.06 -14.11 9.41
CA ILE A 383 -8.01 -13.17 9.81
C ILE A 383 -6.98 -13.89 10.71
N THR A 384 -5.70 -13.67 10.46
CA THR A 384 -4.59 -14.12 11.30
C THR A 384 -3.62 -12.97 11.49
N ASN A 385 -3.66 -12.35 12.67
CA ASN A 385 -2.66 -11.37 13.06
C ASN A 385 -1.48 -12.07 13.75
N LYS A 386 -0.27 -11.87 13.25
CA LYS A 386 0.97 -12.39 13.84
C LYS A 386 1.85 -11.31 14.43
N ASP A 387 1.45 -10.05 14.29
CA ASP A 387 2.11 -8.94 14.95
C ASP A 387 2.01 -9.09 16.47
N SER A 388 3.09 -8.79 17.19
CA SER A 388 3.15 -8.97 18.65
C SER A 388 2.25 -8.02 19.42
N ASP A 389 1.99 -6.82 18.89
CA ASP A 389 1.14 -5.82 19.53
C ASP A 389 -0.35 -6.17 19.32
N ASN A 390 -0.63 -7.08 18.38
CA ASN A 390 -1.96 -7.62 18.11
C ASN A 390 -3.03 -6.54 17.89
N ILE A 391 -2.67 -5.47 17.18
CA ILE A 391 -3.60 -4.38 16.83
C ILE A 391 -4.44 -4.79 15.62
N LEU A 392 -5.75 -4.87 15.80
CA LEU A 392 -6.71 -5.15 14.74
C LEU A 392 -6.99 -3.91 13.89
N LEU A 393 -7.26 -2.77 14.52
CA LEU A 393 -7.64 -1.54 13.82
C LEU A 393 -7.10 -0.34 14.58
N SER A 394 -6.52 0.64 13.88
CA SER A 394 -6.26 1.98 14.40
C SER A 394 -6.98 3.05 13.59
N VAL A 395 -7.71 3.92 14.28
CA VAL A 395 -8.36 5.11 13.75
C VAL A 395 -7.78 6.31 14.47
N CYS A 396 -6.82 6.99 13.83
CA CYS A 396 -6.07 8.08 14.45
C CYS A 396 -5.30 8.91 13.42
N ASP A 397 -4.78 10.05 13.87
CA ASP A 397 -3.81 10.83 13.09
C ASP A 397 -2.56 10.02 12.78
N ASP A 398 -2.00 10.29 11.61
CA ASP A 398 -0.68 9.83 11.17
C ASP A 398 0.03 10.97 10.42
N GLY A 399 0.91 10.68 9.47
CA GLY A 399 1.70 11.67 8.72
C GLY A 399 0.92 12.59 7.76
N TRP A 400 -0.41 12.63 7.82
CA TRP A 400 -1.27 13.44 6.97
C TRP A 400 -2.27 14.26 7.78
N ASN A 401 -2.78 15.34 7.19
CA ASN A 401 -3.78 16.20 7.80
C ASN A 401 -4.77 16.71 6.73
N GLY A 402 -5.91 17.22 7.19
CA GLY A 402 -6.90 17.89 6.34
C GLY A 402 -8.30 17.28 6.34
N ALA A 403 -8.47 16.07 6.84
CA ALA A 403 -9.75 15.39 6.99
C ALA A 403 -9.89 14.73 8.37
N ASP A 404 -11.11 14.28 8.68
CA ASP A 404 -11.42 13.58 9.93
C ASP A 404 -10.92 12.12 9.88
N ASN A 405 -10.76 11.49 11.05
CA ASN A 405 -10.46 10.06 11.17
C ASN A 405 -11.72 9.31 11.60
N ILE A 406 -12.49 8.80 10.65
CA ILE A 406 -13.77 8.14 10.94
C ILE A 406 -13.79 6.75 10.33
N ALA A 407 -14.06 5.73 11.14
CA ALA A 407 -14.22 4.36 10.64
C ALA A 407 -15.57 3.76 11.04
N THR A 408 -16.16 3.00 10.12
CA THR A 408 -17.22 2.03 10.42
C THR A 408 -16.69 0.63 10.11
N LEU A 409 -16.65 -0.25 11.10
CA LEU A 409 -16.33 -1.66 10.93
C LEU A 409 -17.60 -2.50 11.06
N ASN A 410 -18.04 -3.09 9.95
CA ASN A 410 -19.17 -4.01 9.88
C ASN A 410 -18.67 -5.45 9.80
N ALA A 411 -18.94 -6.23 10.84
CA ALA A 411 -18.53 -7.61 10.99
C ALA A 411 -19.76 -8.53 10.92
N VAL A 412 -19.82 -9.38 9.91
CA VAL A 412 -20.96 -10.25 9.59
C VAL A 412 -20.49 -11.70 9.57
N ASP A 413 -20.99 -12.56 10.47
CA ASP A 413 -20.47 -13.95 10.59
C ASP A 413 -18.93 -13.98 10.65
N GLN A 414 -18.38 -13.07 11.46
CA GLN A 414 -16.96 -12.73 11.45
C GLN A 414 -16.35 -12.92 12.84
N THR A 415 -15.20 -13.59 12.89
CA THR A 415 -14.35 -13.64 14.08
C THR A 415 -13.29 -12.55 13.99
N LEU A 416 -13.27 -11.68 15.00
CA LEU A 416 -12.30 -10.59 15.17
C LEU A 416 -11.52 -10.82 16.47
N GLU A 417 -10.21 -10.56 16.42
CA GLU A 417 -9.32 -10.63 17.57
C GLU A 417 -8.29 -9.50 17.52
N GLY A 418 -7.99 -8.91 18.67
CA GLY A 418 -6.96 -7.88 18.81
C GLY A 418 -7.45 -6.60 19.47
N THR A 419 -6.54 -5.65 19.66
CA THR A 419 -6.87 -4.32 20.20
C THR A 419 -7.36 -3.41 19.08
N ILE A 420 -8.37 -2.60 19.37
CA ILE A 420 -8.78 -1.48 18.51
C ILE A 420 -8.33 -0.17 19.17
N LEU A 421 -7.64 0.67 18.41
CA LEU A 421 -7.13 1.97 18.84
C LEU A 421 -7.95 3.10 18.21
N VAL A 422 -8.47 4.01 19.03
CA VAL A 422 -9.28 5.15 18.57
C VAL A 422 -8.81 6.42 19.26
N GLY A 423 -8.13 7.30 18.52
CA GLY A 423 -7.59 8.53 19.08
C GLY A 423 -8.69 9.51 19.52
N ASP A 424 -8.36 10.40 20.45
CA ASP A 424 -9.22 11.45 21.03
C ASP A 424 -9.96 12.32 20.01
N ASN A 425 -9.38 12.53 18.83
CA ASN A 425 -9.99 13.28 17.73
C ASN A 425 -10.70 12.40 16.67
N SER A 426 -10.86 11.10 16.95
CA SER A 426 -11.31 10.10 15.99
C SER A 426 -12.66 9.50 16.37
N THR A 427 -13.32 8.85 15.42
CA THR A 427 -14.63 8.19 15.63
C THR A 427 -14.65 6.78 15.07
N LEU A 428 -15.16 5.83 15.86
CA LEU A 428 -15.40 4.46 15.45
C LEU A 428 -16.86 4.06 15.65
N THR A 429 -17.45 3.46 14.61
CA THR A 429 -18.67 2.64 14.73
C THR A 429 -18.32 1.18 14.50
N LEU A 430 -18.58 0.31 15.47
CA LEU A 430 -18.36 -1.14 15.38
C LEU A 430 -19.69 -1.88 15.40
N ASN A 431 -20.01 -2.60 14.32
CA ASN A 431 -21.25 -3.36 14.19
C ASN A 431 -20.94 -4.86 14.09
N LEU A 432 -21.44 -5.65 15.04
CA LEU A 432 -21.27 -7.10 15.10
C LEU A 432 -22.62 -7.78 14.88
N THR A 433 -22.75 -8.51 13.77
CA THR A 433 -24.01 -9.14 13.34
C THR A 433 -23.85 -10.57 12.84
N LYS A 434 -24.95 -11.31 12.75
CA LYS A 434 -25.03 -12.69 12.24
C LYS A 434 -24.07 -13.66 12.93
N GLY A 435 -23.95 -13.57 14.25
CA GLY A 435 -23.11 -14.50 15.03
C GLY A 435 -21.63 -14.13 15.08
N SER A 436 -21.27 -12.89 14.74
CA SER A 436 -19.91 -12.39 14.86
C SER A 436 -19.38 -12.43 16.30
N SER A 437 -18.07 -12.57 16.44
CA SER A 437 -17.40 -12.57 17.74
C SER A 437 -16.20 -11.62 17.73
N PHE A 438 -16.10 -10.74 18.72
CA PHE A 438 -14.91 -9.93 18.95
C PHE A 438 -14.24 -10.35 20.26
N THR A 439 -12.95 -10.67 20.23
CA THR A 439 -12.12 -10.87 21.44
C THR A 439 -11.05 -9.79 21.48
N GLY A 440 -11.19 -8.82 22.37
CA GLY A 440 -10.31 -7.66 22.37
C GLY A 440 -10.75 -6.53 23.29
N THR A 441 -9.98 -5.44 23.24
CA THR A 441 -10.22 -4.19 23.97
C THR A 441 -10.24 -3.02 23.00
N ILE A 442 -10.81 -1.90 23.43
CA ILE A 442 -10.77 -0.63 22.70
C ILE A 442 -10.08 0.42 23.58
N SER A 443 -9.06 1.10 23.05
CA SER A 443 -8.21 2.06 23.78
C SER A 443 -7.93 3.34 22.98
N GLY A 444 -7.70 4.44 23.68
CA GLY A 444 -7.21 5.71 23.13
C GLY A 444 -5.72 5.96 23.37
N ASP A 445 -5.02 5.06 24.05
CA ASP A 445 -3.59 5.17 24.29
C ASP A 445 -2.83 4.74 23.04
N ILE A 446 -2.39 5.71 22.24
CA ILE A 446 -1.77 5.47 20.93
C ILE A 446 -0.38 6.09 20.92
N THR A 447 0.61 5.27 20.64
CA THR A 447 2.00 5.69 20.36
C THR A 447 2.40 5.09 19.02
N ASN A 448 2.96 5.91 18.15
CA ASN A 448 3.39 5.44 16.84
C ASN A 448 4.72 4.67 16.90
N ALA A 449 5.13 4.08 15.77
CA ALA A 449 6.36 3.30 15.69
C ALA A 449 7.64 4.13 15.94
N LYS A 450 7.53 5.47 15.92
CA LYS A 450 8.61 6.41 16.26
C LYS A 450 8.67 6.75 17.77
N GLY A 451 7.78 6.19 18.59
CA GLY A 451 7.69 6.48 20.02
C GLY A 451 7.03 7.82 20.36
N THR A 452 6.35 8.43 19.39
CA THR A 452 5.60 9.69 19.61
C THR A 452 4.19 9.35 20.04
N THR A 453 3.73 9.97 21.12
CA THR A 453 2.34 9.89 21.57
C THR A 453 1.44 10.56 20.53
N VAL A 454 0.52 9.78 19.96
CA VAL A 454 -0.51 10.25 19.04
C VAL A 454 -1.76 10.62 19.82
N SER A 455 -2.14 9.82 20.81
CA SER A 455 -3.26 10.13 21.70
C SER A 455 -3.09 9.45 23.07
N THR A 456 -3.73 10.01 24.08
CA THR A 456 -3.80 9.46 25.46
C THR A 456 -5.23 9.33 25.97
N GLU A 457 -6.21 9.68 25.15
CA GLU A 457 -7.62 9.67 25.49
C GLU A 457 -8.38 8.99 24.36
N ILE A 458 -9.48 8.32 24.68
CA ILE A 458 -10.27 7.63 23.69
C ILE A 458 -11.20 8.60 22.95
N GLY A 459 -11.28 8.43 21.63
CA GLY A 459 -12.25 9.12 20.79
C GLY A 459 -13.69 8.63 20.97
N GLU A 460 -14.56 9.02 20.05
CA GLU A 460 -15.94 8.55 20.06
C GLU A 460 -16.04 7.11 19.58
N VAL A 461 -16.59 6.22 20.42
CA VAL A 461 -16.77 4.81 20.07
C VAL A 461 -18.21 4.36 20.29
N ASN A 462 -18.86 3.94 19.20
CA ASN A 462 -20.21 3.43 19.18
C ASN A 462 -20.19 1.92 18.81
N VAL A 463 -20.68 1.06 19.70
CA VAL A 463 -20.68 -0.40 19.49
C VAL A 463 -22.11 -0.93 19.43
N THR A 464 -22.43 -1.64 18.34
CA THR A 464 -23.69 -2.38 18.17
C THR A 464 -23.41 -3.88 18.17
N LEU A 465 -24.13 -4.63 19.01
CA LEU A 465 -24.04 -6.08 19.13
C LEU A 465 -25.42 -6.70 18.94
N ASP A 466 -25.61 -7.46 17.86
CA ASP A 466 -26.87 -8.18 17.68
C ASP A 466 -27.04 -9.31 18.73
N SER A 467 -28.26 -9.86 18.81
CA SER A 467 -28.58 -10.87 19.83
C SER A 467 -27.79 -12.18 19.71
N THR A 468 -27.14 -12.42 18.57
CA THR A 468 -26.40 -13.65 18.26
C THR A 468 -24.89 -13.50 18.38
N SER A 469 -24.41 -12.26 18.45
CA SER A 469 -23.00 -11.92 18.44
C SER A 469 -22.46 -11.76 19.87
N THR A 470 -21.14 -11.91 20.04
CA THR A 470 -20.48 -11.85 21.36
C THR A 470 -19.26 -10.95 21.38
N TRP A 471 -18.98 -10.33 22.52
CA TRP A 471 -17.73 -9.59 22.76
C TRP A 471 -17.05 -10.09 24.02
N THR A 472 -15.82 -10.61 23.92
CA THR A 472 -14.99 -11.00 25.06
C THR A 472 -13.94 -9.92 25.33
N LEU A 473 -13.95 -9.35 26.53
CA LEU A 473 -13.00 -8.31 26.93
C LEU A 473 -11.62 -8.91 27.25
N THR A 474 -10.57 -8.17 26.89
CA THR A 474 -9.17 -8.49 27.25
C THR A 474 -8.51 -7.42 28.12
N ALA A 475 -9.19 -6.29 28.34
CA ALA A 475 -8.84 -5.24 29.29
C ALA A 475 -10.10 -4.44 29.64
N ASP A 476 -10.01 -3.55 30.63
CA ASP A 476 -11.06 -2.55 30.86
C ASP A 476 -11.20 -1.68 29.61
N THR A 477 -12.44 -1.44 29.19
CA THR A 477 -12.75 -0.74 27.93
C THR A 477 -13.72 0.40 28.19
N TYR A 478 -13.48 1.54 27.55
CA TYR A 478 -14.29 2.75 27.67
C TYR A 478 -14.87 3.10 26.30
N ILE A 479 -16.19 3.18 26.19
CA ILE A 479 -16.88 3.55 24.94
C ILE A 479 -17.95 4.59 25.19
N THR A 480 -18.37 5.27 24.13
CA THR A 480 -19.40 6.31 24.17
C THR A 480 -20.79 5.70 24.24
N LEU A 481 -21.08 4.73 23.38
CA LEU A 481 -22.40 4.12 23.25
C LEU A 481 -22.31 2.61 23.05
N PHE A 482 -23.22 1.89 23.70
CA PHE A 482 -23.42 0.46 23.52
C PHE A 482 -24.88 0.17 23.21
N ASP A 483 -25.15 -0.42 22.05
CA ASP A 483 -26.45 -0.96 21.66
C ASP A 483 -26.35 -2.49 21.55
N GLY A 484 -26.79 -3.18 22.61
CA GLY A 484 -26.72 -4.63 22.68
C GLY A 484 -27.11 -5.17 24.05
N SER A 485 -27.10 -6.50 24.20
CA SER A 485 -27.31 -7.14 25.51
C SER A 485 -25.99 -7.34 26.24
N ILE A 486 -25.88 -6.84 27.48
CA ILE A 486 -24.71 -7.09 28.35
C ILE A 486 -24.49 -8.58 28.61
N SER A 487 -25.52 -9.43 28.50
CA SER A 487 -25.35 -10.89 28.59
C SER A 487 -24.44 -11.47 27.51
N ASN A 488 -24.24 -10.74 26.40
CA ASN A 488 -23.41 -11.15 25.27
C ASN A 488 -21.98 -10.59 25.39
N VAL A 489 -21.70 -9.80 26.44
CA VAL A 489 -20.35 -9.34 26.78
C VAL A 489 -19.77 -10.29 27.83
N VAL A 490 -18.68 -10.97 27.48
CA VAL A 490 -17.90 -11.81 28.38
C VAL A 490 -16.83 -10.96 29.03
N SER A 491 -17.02 -10.63 30.30
CA SER A 491 -16.15 -9.71 31.03
C SER A 491 -14.70 -10.19 31.15
N ASN A 492 -14.49 -11.50 31.28
CA ASN A 492 -13.17 -12.11 31.49
C ASN A 492 -12.37 -11.45 32.65
N GLY A 493 -13.06 -10.92 33.66
CA GLY A 493 -12.45 -10.21 34.79
C GLY A 493 -12.28 -8.70 34.60
N TYR A 494 -12.67 -8.15 33.45
CA TYR A 494 -12.61 -6.74 33.10
C TYR A 494 -13.99 -6.07 33.09
N THR A 495 -13.98 -4.74 33.03
CA THR A 495 -15.20 -3.91 33.05
C THR A 495 -15.38 -3.16 31.74
N LEU A 496 -16.59 -3.22 31.19
CA LEU A 496 -17.04 -2.33 30.14
C LEU A 496 -17.63 -1.06 30.77
N TYR A 497 -17.07 0.09 30.45
CA TYR A 497 -17.58 1.40 30.80
C TYR A 497 -18.25 2.04 29.59
N VAL A 498 -19.54 2.37 29.72
CA VAL A 498 -20.29 3.10 28.69
C VAL A 498 -20.60 4.48 29.23
N ASN A 499 -20.06 5.50 28.57
CA ASN A 499 -20.16 6.90 29.00
C ASN A 499 -19.80 7.09 30.48
N GLY A 500 -18.70 6.44 30.90
CA GLY A 500 -18.19 6.48 32.28
C GLY A 500 -18.93 5.61 33.30
N VAL A 501 -19.96 4.84 32.90
CA VAL A 501 -20.72 3.96 33.78
C VAL A 501 -20.33 2.51 33.56
N ALA A 502 -19.93 1.80 34.62
CA ALA A 502 -19.66 0.37 34.58
C ALA A 502 -20.93 -0.43 34.28
N MET A 503 -20.86 -1.36 33.32
CA MET A 503 -22.03 -2.10 32.83
C MET A 503 -22.18 -3.52 33.37
N ASN A 504 -21.11 -4.15 33.86
CA ASN A 504 -21.06 -5.57 34.22
C ASN A 504 -20.41 -5.85 35.57
#